data_AF-A0AAE0QDA9-F1
#
_entry.id   AF-A0AAE0QDA9-F1
#
_cell.length_a   1.000
_cell.length_b   1.000
_cell.length_c   1.000
_cell.angle_alpha   90.00
_cell.angle_beta   90.00
_cell.angle_gamma   90.00
#
_symmetry.space_group_name_H-M   'P 1'
#
loop_
_entity.id
_entity.type
_entity.pdbx_description
1 polymer ?
#
loop_
_entity_poly.entity_id
_entity_poly.type
_entity_poly.pdbx_seq_one_letter_code
_entity_poly.pdbx_strand_id
1 'polypeptide(L)'
;MHFHSCKCIIPTKHCKIYPNDIPWINFEMWGMLCARFIAFVSGDIGEYKKARYNLCESIRKAKRHYSLRLEGYYTTADSRRMWQGLQHITEYRQRNQGDIALKITLPDERNEFYARFEAPNNGQQHKTLASEGILDTPLTVSSAEALVHTCFKSTTIIPLPKKNTVTCLNDYRPIALIPIAMKCFERIIMSHIKRNIPITVDPFQFAYRQLAGFWQLT
;
A
#
# COMPACT_ATOMS: atom_id res chain seq x y z
N MET A 1 -4.82 -50.54 31.18
CA MET A 1 -3.96 -49.36 30.98
C MET A 1 -4.71 -48.37 30.11
N HIS A 2 -5.27 -47.33 30.74
CA HIS A 2 -6.08 -46.31 30.08
C HIS A 2 -5.16 -45.28 29.41
N PHE A 3 -5.14 -45.24 28.08
CA PHE A 3 -4.62 -44.08 27.36
C PHE A 3 -5.66 -42.97 27.41
N HIS A 4 -5.45 -42.03 28.32
CA HIS A 4 -6.17 -40.77 28.32
C HIS A 4 -5.73 -39.99 27.08
N SER A 5 -6.54 -40.04 26.02
CA SER A 5 -6.42 -39.13 24.89
C SER A 5 -6.70 -37.73 25.41
N CYS A 6 -5.64 -36.96 25.67
CA CYS A 6 -5.74 -35.53 25.88
C CYS A 6 -6.37 -34.92 24.62
N LYS A 7 -7.69 -34.69 24.69
CA LYS A 7 -8.40 -33.81 23.78
C LYS A 7 -7.64 -32.49 23.76
N CYS A 8 -6.91 -32.26 22.68
CA CYS A 8 -6.23 -31.00 22.44
C CYS A 8 -7.33 -29.93 22.44
N ILE A 9 -7.39 -29.13 23.51
CA ILE A 9 -8.27 -27.96 23.63
C ILE A 9 -7.68 -26.90 22.72
N ILE A 10 -7.79 -27.09 21.41
CA ILE A 10 -7.47 -26.05 20.44
C ILE A 10 -8.72 -25.18 20.36
N PRO A 11 -8.70 -23.93 20.84
CA PRO A 11 -9.86 -23.06 20.73
C PRO A 11 -10.19 -22.87 19.25
N THR A 12 -11.37 -23.31 18.85
CA THR A 12 -11.90 -23.09 17.51
C THR A 12 -12.12 -21.59 17.35
N LYS A 13 -11.29 -20.93 16.52
CA LYS A 13 -11.45 -19.52 16.20
C LYS A 13 -12.19 -19.39 14.88
N HIS A 14 -13.32 -18.67 14.89
CA HIS A 14 -13.94 -18.20 13.66
C HIS A 14 -13.05 -17.12 13.04
N CYS A 15 -12.42 -17.44 11.90
CA CYS A 15 -11.73 -16.43 11.10
C CYS A 15 -12.73 -15.83 10.12
N LYS A 16 -12.90 -14.50 10.15
CA LYS A 16 -13.65 -13.79 9.11
C LYS A 16 -12.77 -13.73 7.87
N ILE A 17 -13.18 -14.45 6.82
CA ILE A 17 -12.55 -14.36 5.52
C ILE A 17 -13.07 -13.09 4.86
N TYR A 18 -12.18 -12.15 4.55
CA TYR A 18 -12.54 -10.90 3.90
C TYR A 18 -12.46 -11.08 2.38
N PRO A 19 -13.23 -10.31 1.60
CA PRO A 19 -13.09 -10.28 0.14
C PRO A 19 -11.67 -9.98 -0.36
N ASN A 20 -10.85 -9.35 0.50
CA ASN A 20 -9.46 -8.96 0.26
C ASN A 20 -8.44 -10.01 0.75
N ASP A 21 -8.89 -11.18 1.20
CA ASP A 21 -7.97 -12.27 1.47
C ASP A 21 -7.32 -12.72 0.17
N ILE A 22 -6.02 -12.99 0.29
CA ILE A 22 -5.17 -13.44 -0.80
C ILE A 22 -5.92 -14.47 -1.66
N PRO A 23 -6.24 -14.18 -2.94
CA PRO A 23 -7.24 -14.94 -3.70
C PRO A 23 -6.81 -16.38 -4.04
N TRP A 24 -5.55 -16.73 -3.77
CA TRP A 24 -5.01 -18.07 -3.91
C TRP A 24 -5.00 -18.89 -2.61
N ILE A 25 -5.52 -18.36 -1.49
CA ILE A 25 -5.69 -19.09 -0.22
C ILE A 25 -7.15 -19.57 -0.13
N ASN A 26 -7.38 -20.84 -0.43
CA ASN A 26 -8.69 -21.49 -0.35
C ASN A 26 -8.75 -22.48 0.85
N PHE A 27 -9.90 -23.11 1.08
CA PHE A 27 -10.08 -24.11 2.15
C PHE A 27 -9.09 -25.29 2.05
N GLU A 28 -8.75 -25.72 0.83
CA GLU A 28 -7.78 -26.78 0.58
C GLU A 28 -6.36 -26.38 1.05
N MET A 29 -5.96 -25.12 0.79
CA MET A 29 -4.69 -24.55 1.27
C MET A 29 -4.63 -24.52 2.79
N TRP A 30 -5.75 -24.22 3.46
CA TRP A 30 -5.85 -24.31 4.92
C TRP A 30 -5.66 -25.75 5.40
N GLY A 31 -6.24 -26.74 4.71
CA GLY A 31 -6.00 -28.16 4.99
C GLY A 31 -4.52 -28.54 4.89
N MET A 32 -3.82 -28.07 3.85
CA MET A 32 -2.38 -28.32 3.68
C MET A 32 -1.52 -27.60 4.72
N LEU A 33 -1.90 -26.38 5.13
CA LEU A 33 -1.25 -25.66 6.23
C LEU A 33 -1.39 -26.43 7.55
N CYS A 34 -2.59 -26.94 7.84
CA CYS A 34 -2.86 -27.78 9.00
C CYS A 34 -2.06 -29.09 8.95
N ALA A 35 -2.02 -29.79 7.82
CA ALA A 35 -1.25 -31.03 7.67
C ALA A 35 0.25 -30.81 7.93
N ARG A 36 0.83 -29.72 7.41
CA ARG A 36 2.22 -29.35 7.68
C ARG A 36 2.45 -29.01 9.16
N PHE A 37 1.52 -28.32 9.79
CA PHE A 37 1.60 -27.99 11.21
C PHE A 37 1.54 -29.26 12.08
N ILE A 38 0.64 -30.18 11.79
CA ILE A 38 0.52 -31.47 12.48
C ILE A 38 1.83 -32.27 12.34
N ALA A 39 2.36 -32.37 11.12
CA ALA A 39 3.62 -33.08 10.87
C ALA A 39 4.84 -32.43 11.56
N PHE A 40 4.81 -31.10 11.75
CA PHE A 40 5.84 -30.42 12.52
C PHE A 40 5.76 -30.76 14.01
N VAL A 41 4.55 -30.76 14.58
CA VAL A 41 4.31 -31.08 15.99
C VAL A 41 4.62 -32.55 16.30
N SER A 42 4.36 -33.48 15.36
CA SER A 42 4.67 -34.89 15.54
C SER A 42 6.17 -35.22 15.50
N GLY A 43 7.02 -34.30 15.02
CA GLY A 43 8.46 -34.51 14.90
C GLY A 43 8.88 -35.44 13.75
N ASP A 44 7.95 -35.90 12.92
CA ASP A 44 8.25 -36.73 11.76
C ASP A 44 8.80 -35.87 10.61
N ILE A 45 10.12 -35.96 10.42
CA ILE A 45 10.85 -35.21 9.39
C ILE A 45 10.40 -35.58 7.98
N GLY A 46 10.03 -36.85 7.72
CA GLY A 46 9.62 -37.34 6.42
C GLY A 46 8.26 -36.78 6.01
N GLU A 47 7.28 -36.91 6.89
CA GLU A 47 5.94 -36.34 6.66
C GLU A 47 5.95 -34.81 6.65
N TYR A 48 6.79 -34.15 7.47
CA TYR A 48 6.95 -32.70 7.42
C TYR A 48 7.48 -32.23 6.05
N LYS A 49 8.51 -32.89 5.51
CA LYS A 49 9.08 -32.56 4.19
C LYS A 49 8.03 -32.72 3.08
N LYS A 50 7.27 -33.81 3.11
CA LYS A 50 6.20 -34.09 2.16
C LYS A 50 5.07 -33.07 2.24
N ALA A 51 4.55 -32.79 3.44
CA ALA A 51 3.51 -31.79 3.65
C ALA A 51 3.98 -30.38 3.25
N ARG A 52 5.23 -30.03 3.54
CA ARG A 52 5.84 -28.76 3.10
C ARG A 52 5.93 -28.68 1.58
N TYR A 53 6.40 -29.74 0.92
CA TYR A 53 6.51 -29.78 -0.54
C TYR A 53 5.14 -29.60 -1.19
N ASN A 54 4.15 -30.39 -0.77
CA ASN A 54 2.78 -30.33 -1.28
C ASN A 54 2.17 -28.94 -1.12
N LEU A 55 2.33 -28.32 0.06
CA LEU A 55 1.88 -26.95 0.30
C LEU A 55 2.56 -25.94 -0.63
N CYS A 56 3.88 -26.03 -0.81
CA CYS A 56 4.58 -25.11 -1.70
C CYS A 56 4.17 -25.31 -3.17
N GLU A 57 3.92 -26.55 -3.59
CA GLU A 57 3.44 -26.87 -4.93
C GLU A 57 2.05 -26.30 -5.18
N SER A 58 1.11 -26.48 -4.25
CA SER A 58 -0.25 -25.94 -4.36
C SER A 58 -0.28 -24.41 -4.35
N ILE A 59 0.54 -23.75 -3.52
CA ILE A 59 0.70 -22.28 -3.57
C ILE A 59 1.13 -21.84 -4.97
N ARG A 60 2.10 -22.53 -5.59
CA ARG A 60 2.58 -22.18 -6.93
C ARG A 60 1.51 -22.37 -7.98
N LYS A 61 0.78 -23.50 -7.95
CA LYS A 61 -0.33 -23.77 -8.86
C LYS A 61 -1.44 -22.71 -8.73
N ALA A 62 -1.81 -22.37 -7.50
CA ALA A 62 -2.87 -21.40 -7.24
C ALA A 62 -2.47 -19.97 -7.69
N LYS A 63 -1.22 -19.55 -7.42
CA LYS A 63 -0.69 -18.28 -7.94
C LYS A 63 -0.66 -18.25 -9.47
N ARG A 64 -0.21 -19.33 -10.12
CA ARG A 64 -0.19 -19.44 -11.58
C ARG A 64 -1.59 -19.35 -12.17
N HIS A 65 -2.54 -20.06 -11.58
CA HIS A 65 -3.94 -20.01 -12.03
C HIS A 65 -4.54 -18.60 -11.91
N TYR A 66 -4.25 -17.89 -10.83
CA TYR A 66 -4.66 -16.50 -10.67
C TYR A 66 -4.01 -15.57 -11.70
N SER A 67 -2.70 -15.72 -11.98
CA SER A 67 -2.00 -14.97 -13.03
C SER A 67 -2.64 -15.17 -14.40
N LEU A 68 -2.91 -16.42 -14.79
CA LEU A 68 -3.56 -16.74 -16.07
C LEU A 68 -4.95 -16.12 -16.17
N ARG A 69 -5.72 -16.11 -15.07
CA ARG A 69 -7.03 -15.45 -15.04
C ARG A 69 -6.91 -13.95 -15.27
N LEU A 70 -5.93 -13.29 -14.63
CA LEU A 70 -5.68 -11.86 -14.80
C LEU A 70 -5.24 -11.52 -16.23
N GLU A 71 -4.29 -12.28 -16.77
CA GLU A 71 -3.80 -12.13 -18.13
C GLU A 71 -4.92 -12.29 -19.18
N GLY A 72 -5.88 -13.17 -18.92
CA GLY A 72 -7.06 -13.37 -19.78
C GLY A 72 -7.93 -12.13 -19.97
N TYR A 73 -7.94 -11.17 -19.03
CA TYR A 73 -8.68 -9.90 -19.21
C TYR A 73 -8.04 -8.96 -20.24
N TYR A 74 -6.74 -9.15 -20.52
CA TYR A 74 -5.96 -8.25 -21.39
C TYR A 74 -5.61 -8.87 -22.74
N THR A 75 -6.02 -10.12 -23.01
CA THR A 75 -5.78 -10.78 -24.31
C THR A 75 -6.71 -10.26 -25.41
N THR A 76 -7.88 -9.71 -25.04
CA THR A 76 -8.88 -9.19 -25.97
C THR A 76 -8.82 -7.67 -26.09
N ALA A 77 -9.10 -7.11 -27.27
CA ALA A 77 -9.20 -5.66 -27.50
C ALA A 77 -10.46 -5.00 -26.88
N ASP A 78 -11.26 -5.75 -26.11
CA ASP A 78 -12.46 -5.25 -25.44
C ASP A 78 -12.11 -4.43 -24.19
N SER A 79 -12.28 -3.11 -24.29
CA SER A 79 -12.00 -2.16 -23.21
C SER A 79 -12.83 -2.42 -21.95
N ARG A 80 -14.04 -2.98 -22.06
CA ARG A 80 -14.89 -3.29 -20.90
C ARG A 80 -14.31 -4.45 -20.10
N ARG A 81 -13.77 -5.48 -20.77
CA ARG A 81 -13.07 -6.59 -20.11
C ARG A 81 -11.76 -6.16 -19.49
N MET A 82 -10.98 -5.32 -20.17
CA MET A 82 -9.77 -4.73 -19.60
C MET A 82 -10.09 -3.93 -18.33
N TRP A 83 -11.19 -3.16 -18.35
CA TRP A 83 -11.65 -2.42 -17.17
C TRP A 83 -12.06 -3.36 -16.02
N GLN A 84 -12.75 -4.46 -16.31
CA GLN A 84 -13.03 -5.49 -15.30
C GLN A 84 -11.76 -6.09 -14.70
N GLY A 85 -10.73 -6.32 -15.51
CA GLY A 85 -9.41 -6.76 -15.05
C GLY A 85 -8.77 -5.75 -14.08
N LEU A 86 -8.81 -4.45 -14.41
CA LEU A 86 -8.34 -3.37 -13.53
C LEU A 86 -9.14 -3.30 -12.23
N GLN A 87 -10.47 -3.49 -12.28
CA GLN A 87 -11.31 -3.55 -11.09
C GLN A 87 -10.94 -4.74 -10.19
N HIS A 88 -10.59 -5.89 -10.76
CA HIS A 88 -10.12 -7.06 -10.01
C HIS A 88 -8.76 -6.86 -9.34
N ILE A 89 -7.87 -6.05 -9.92
CA ILE A 89 -6.53 -5.76 -9.35
C ILE A 89 -6.60 -4.67 -8.28
N THR A 90 -7.40 -3.63 -8.54
CA THR A 90 -7.50 -2.44 -7.68
C THR A 90 -8.58 -2.55 -6.62
N GLU A 91 -9.35 -3.65 -6.64
CA GLU A 91 -10.54 -3.86 -5.81
C GLU A 91 -11.58 -2.74 -5.98
N TYR A 92 -11.58 -2.06 -7.13
CA TYR A 92 -12.47 -0.95 -7.40
C TYR A 92 -13.92 -1.44 -7.57
N ARG A 93 -14.69 -1.33 -6.49
CA ARG A 93 -16.11 -1.66 -6.46
C ARG A 93 -16.94 -0.49 -7.03
N GLN A 94 -17.85 -0.77 -7.97
CA GLN A 94 -18.88 0.19 -8.32
C GLN A 94 -19.70 0.49 -7.06
N ARG A 95 -19.64 1.75 -6.62
CA ARG A 95 -20.32 2.24 -5.42
C ARG A 95 -21.83 2.23 -5.67
N ASN A 96 -22.61 1.74 -4.71
CA ASN A 96 -24.08 1.62 -4.84
C ASN A 96 -24.71 2.98 -5.18
N GLN A 97 -25.70 2.99 -6.09
CA GLN A 97 -26.37 4.18 -6.60
C GLN A 97 -26.93 5.11 -5.50
N GLY A 98 -27.28 4.56 -4.32
CA GLY A 98 -27.79 5.34 -3.18
C GLY A 98 -26.76 6.26 -2.51
N ASP A 99 -25.46 5.97 -2.64
CA ASP A 99 -24.37 6.79 -2.07
C ASP A 99 -24.03 7.99 -2.98
N ILE A 100 -24.62 8.04 -4.18
CA ILE A 100 -24.43 9.11 -5.17
C ILE A 100 -25.40 10.26 -4.88
N ALA A 101 -26.63 9.99 -4.43
CA ALA A 101 -27.65 11.02 -4.17
C ALA A 101 -27.23 12.01 -3.06
N LEU A 102 -26.68 11.52 -1.94
CA LEU A 102 -26.12 12.35 -0.86
C LEU A 102 -24.87 13.15 -1.30
N LYS A 103 -24.27 12.76 -2.42
CA LYS A 103 -23.01 13.33 -2.92
C LYS A 103 -23.19 14.28 -4.10
N ILE A 104 -24.40 14.37 -4.68
CA ILE A 104 -24.72 15.35 -5.74
C ILE A 104 -24.90 16.73 -5.12
N THR A 105 -25.53 16.83 -3.95
CA THR A 105 -25.71 18.09 -3.23
C THR A 105 -24.44 18.57 -2.52
N LEU A 106 -23.51 17.67 -2.20
CA LEU A 106 -22.28 17.99 -1.46
C LEU A 106 -21.35 18.98 -2.22
N PRO A 107 -21.13 18.86 -3.55
CA PRO A 107 -20.44 19.89 -4.34
C PRO A 107 -21.14 21.24 -4.29
N ASP A 108 -22.47 21.27 -4.37
CA ASP A 108 -23.26 22.50 -4.37
C ASP A 108 -23.20 23.17 -3.00
N GLU A 109 -23.37 22.42 -1.89
CA GLU A 109 -23.19 22.90 -0.52
C GLU A 109 -21.77 23.44 -0.28
N ARG A 110 -20.75 22.78 -0.83
CA ARG A 110 -19.37 23.25 -0.72
C ARG A 110 -19.16 24.52 -1.52
N ASN A 111 -19.68 24.62 -2.74
CA ASN A 111 -19.60 25.83 -3.55
C ASN A 111 -20.28 27.01 -2.85
N GLU A 112 -21.47 26.80 -2.29
CA GLU A 112 -22.19 27.83 -1.55
C GLU A 112 -21.42 28.25 -0.28
N PHE A 113 -20.84 27.28 0.44
CA PHE A 113 -19.98 27.58 1.58
C PHE A 113 -18.74 28.38 1.18
N TYR A 114 -17.98 27.97 0.16
CA TYR A 114 -16.74 28.67 -0.21
C TYR A 114 -17.00 30.02 -0.91
N ALA A 115 -18.11 30.16 -1.64
CA ALA A 115 -18.50 31.41 -2.30
C ALA A 115 -19.16 32.42 -1.35
N ARG A 116 -19.43 32.07 -0.08
CA ARG A 116 -20.10 32.96 0.90
C ARG A 116 -19.35 34.26 1.22
N PHE A 117 -18.07 34.33 0.89
CA PHE A 117 -17.23 35.52 1.06
C PHE A 117 -17.06 36.32 -0.24
N GLU A 118 -17.50 35.78 -1.37
CA GLU A 118 -17.62 36.53 -2.61
C GLU A 118 -18.84 37.43 -2.46
N ALA A 119 -18.63 38.71 -2.14
CA ALA A 119 -19.70 39.69 -2.22
C ALA A 119 -20.26 39.67 -3.66
N PRO A 120 -21.59 39.84 -3.87
CA PRO A 120 -22.11 40.03 -5.21
C PRO A 120 -21.49 41.31 -5.76
N ASN A 121 -20.43 41.15 -6.54
CA ASN A 121 -19.84 42.25 -7.27
C ASN A 121 -20.91 42.63 -8.29
N ASN A 122 -21.59 43.77 -8.09
CA ASN A 122 -22.55 44.35 -9.04
C ASN A 122 -21.83 44.84 -10.32
N GLY A 123 -20.91 44.05 -10.86
CA GLY A 123 -20.23 44.27 -12.12
C GLY A 123 -20.67 43.22 -13.12
N GLN A 124 -21.36 43.68 -14.16
CA GLN A 124 -21.80 42.88 -15.30
C GLN A 124 -20.68 41.95 -15.80
N GLN A 125 -20.93 40.64 -15.79
CA GLN A 125 -20.08 39.67 -16.46
C GLN A 125 -20.27 39.80 -17.97
N HIS A 126 -19.35 40.48 -18.65
CA HIS A 126 -19.16 40.33 -20.09
C HIS A 126 -18.13 39.24 -20.35
N LYS A 127 -18.58 38.17 -21.02
CA LYS A 127 -17.73 37.11 -21.60
C LYS A 127 -16.74 37.72 -22.58
N THR A 128 -15.45 37.37 -22.51
CA THR A 128 -14.54 37.47 -23.67
C THR A 128 -13.50 36.33 -23.65
N LEU A 129 -13.28 35.81 -24.85
CA LEU A 129 -12.50 34.62 -25.24
C LEU A 129 -10.98 34.85 -25.18
N ALA A 130 -10.26 33.72 -25.19
CA ALA A 130 -8.82 33.54 -25.03
C ALA A 130 -7.91 34.31 -26.01
N SER A 131 -6.64 34.50 -25.60
CA SER A 131 -5.48 34.63 -26.48
C SER A 131 -4.19 34.19 -25.77
N GLU A 132 -3.34 33.48 -26.52
CA GLU A 132 -2.07 32.84 -26.18
C GLU A 132 -0.90 33.81 -25.95
N GLY A 133 0.13 33.36 -25.22
CA GLY A 133 1.46 33.99 -25.26
C GLY A 133 2.43 33.68 -24.10
N ILE A 134 3.19 32.59 -24.25
CA ILE A 134 4.64 32.36 -23.92
C ILE A 134 5.28 33.11 -22.72
N LEU A 135 5.91 32.39 -21.77
CA LEU A 135 7.36 32.49 -21.43
C LEU A 135 7.77 31.48 -20.32
N ASP A 136 8.95 30.87 -20.52
CA ASP A 136 9.69 30.03 -19.57
C ASP A 136 10.19 30.77 -18.31
N THR A 137 10.59 29.97 -17.30
CA THR A 137 11.40 30.26 -16.09
C THR A 137 10.68 30.27 -14.73
N PRO A 138 11.45 30.18 -13.63
CA PRO A 138 11.57 29.04 -12.73
C PRO A 138 10.49 29.07 -11.63
N LEU A 139 10.32 27.93 -10.95
CA LEU A 139 9.41 27.73 -9.81
C LEU A 139 9.45 28.90 -8.82
N THR A 140 8.59 29.89 -9.05
CA THR A 140 8.26 30.92 -8.07
C THR A 140 7.32 30.24 -7.10
N VAL A 141 7.79 30.02 -5.88
CA VAL A 141 6.94 29.52 -4.79
C VAL A 141 6.01 30.67 -4.41
N SER A 142 4.93 30.83 -5.18
CA SER A 142 3.81 31.66 -4.78
C SER A 142 3.29 31.09 -3.47
N SER A 143 3.09 31.97 -2.49
CA SER A 143 2.41 31.66 -1.23
C SER A 143 0.93 31.39 -1.52
N ALA A 144 0.68 30.30 -2.26
CA ALA A 144 -0.61 29.68 -2.36
C ALA A 144 -0.72 28.78 -1.13
N GLU A 145 -1.80 28.93 -0.37
CA GLU A 145 -2.17 27.96 0.65
C GLU A 145 -2.39 26.60 -0.02
N ALA A 146 -1.30 25.84 -0.17
CA ALA A 146 -1.35 24.52 -0.76
C ALA A 146 -2.04 23.60 0.23
N LEU A 147 -3.31 23.29 -0.05
CA LEU A 147 -4.07 22.28 0.68
C LEU A 147 -3.41 20.91 0.46
N VAL A 148 -2.45 20.57 1.32
CA VAL A 148 -1.83 19.24 1.34
C VAL A 148 -2.94 18.23 1.65
N HIS A 149 -3.16 17.29 0.73
CA HIS A 149 -4.20 16.27 0.88
C HIS A 149 -3.94 15.45 2.16
N THR A 150 -4.99 15.04 2.86
CA THR A 150 -4.89 14.34 4.17
C THR A 150 -4.07 13.06 4.10
N CYS A 151 -3.99 12.41 2.93
CA CYS A 151 -3.16 11.22 2.71
C CYS A 151 -1.64 11.47 2.84
N PHE A 152 -1.19 12.73 2.88
CA PHE A 152 0.21 13.11 3.15
C PHE A 152 0.45 13.54 4.60
N LYS A 153 -0.61 13.74 5.40
CA LYS A 153 -0.54 14.42 6.70
C LYS A 153 -0.42 13.48 7.91
N SER A 154 -0.62 12.18 7.73
CA SER A 154 -0.65 11.22 8.84
C SER A 154 0.42 10.14 8.68
N THR A 155 1.15 9.86 9.75
CA THR A 155 2.18 8.81 9.83
C THR A 155 1.96 7.99 11.08
N THR A 156 2.15 6.67 10.98
CA THR A 156 2.02 5.75 12.12
C THR A 156 3.38 5.56 12.78
N ILE A 157 3.50 5.89 14.07
CA ILE A 157 4.73 5.64 14.83
C ILE A 157 4.69 4.22 15.40
N ILE A 158 5.67 3.40 15.01
CA ILE A 158 5.85 2.04 15.52
C ILE A 158 7.10 1.99 16.41
N PRO A 159 6.96 1.61 17.69
CA PRO A 159 8.11 1.39 18.56
C PRO A 159 8.78 0.06 18.21
N LEU A 160 10.05 0.10 17.77
CA LEU A 160 10.85 -1.09 17.51
C LEU A 160 11.91 -1.30 18.62
N PRO A 161 11.99 -2.49 19.25
CA PRO A 161 13.02 -2.78 20.25
C PRO A 161 14.43 -2.63 19.68
N LYS A 162 15.33 -1.94 20.40
CA LYS A 162 16.76 -1.82 20.10
C LYS A 162 17.55 -3.07 20.47
N LYS A 163 17.07 -3.81 21.46
CA LYS A 163 17.71 -4.99 22.06
C LYS A 163 16.66 -6.05 22.39
N ASN A 164 17.11 -7.29 22.60
CA ASN A 164 16.24 -8.44 22.85
C ASN A 164 15.49 -8.37 24.19
N THR A 165 16.00 -7.63 25.16
CA THR A 165 15.37 -7.41 26.46
C THR A 165 15.02 -5.94 26.63
N VAL A 166 13.72 -5.65 26.70
CA VAL A 166 13.23 -4.29 26.93
C VAL A 166 13.10 -4.07 28.43
N THR A 167 13.86 -3.12 28.96
CA THR A 167 13.88 -2.79 30.39
C THR A 167 13.26 -1.43 30.67
N CYS A 168 13.28 -0.51 29.69
CA CYS A 168 12.64 0.80 29.79
C CYS A 168 12.22 1.33 28.41
N LEU A 169 11.41 2.41 28.39
CA LEU A 169 10.86 2.97 27.14
C LEU A 169 11.96 3.45 26.16
N ASN A 170 13.12 3.87 26.68
CA ASN A 170 14.28 4.28 25.88
C ASN A 170 14.88 3.14 25.03
N ASP A 171 14.51 1.90 25.33
CA ASP A 171 14.93 0.72 24.58
C ASP A 171 14.16 0.56 23.26
N TYR A 172 13.15 1.40 23.00
CA TYR A 172 12.47 1.46 21.71
C TYR A 172 13.08 2.55 20.81
N ARG A 173 13.12 2.29 19.50
CA ARG A 173 13.23 3.32 18.47
C ARG A 173 11.85 3.64 17.94
N PRO A 174 11.41 4.90 17.96
CA PRO A 174 10.20 5.28 17.23
C PRO A 174 10.52 5.28 15.74
N ILE A 175 9.87 4.40 14.97
CA ILE A 175 9.95 4.37 13.51
C ILE A 175 8.65 4.91 12.93
N ALA A 176 8.74 5.98 12.15
CA ALA A 176 7.60 6.55 11.45
C ALA A 176 7.34 5.78 10.15
N LEU A 177 6.17 5.13 10.05
CA LEU A 177 5.67 4.60 8.78
C LEU A 177 4.99 5.73 8.01
N ILE A 178 5.56 6.01 6.84
CA ILE A 178 5.12 7.08 5.94
C ILE A 178 4.05 6.51 4.99
N PRO A 179 2.96 7.24 4.67
CA PRO A 179 1.98 6.82 3.67
C PRO A 179 2.61 6.54 2.31
N ILE A 180 2.07 5.57 1.58
CA ILE A 180 2.56 5.18 0.25
C ILE A 180 2.64 6.39 -0.69
N ALA A 181 1.66 7.29 -0.64
CA ALA A 181 1.64 8.52 -1.45
C ALA A 181 2.87 9.40 -1.17
N MET A 182 3.23 9.61 0.10
CA MET A 182 4.41 10.37 0.49
C MET A 182 5.71 9.61 0.17
N LYS A 183 5.70 8.28 0.25
CA LYS A 183 6.85 7.45 -0.18
C LYS A 183 7.11 7.55 -1.68
N CYS A 184 6.07 7.60 -2.50
CA CYS A 184 6.18 7.87 -3.94
C CYS A 184 6.78 9.26 -4.19
N PHE A 185 6.33 10.26 -3.44
CA PHE A 185 6.83 11.63 -3.55
C PHE A 185 8.30 11.76 -3.15
N GLU A 186 8.72 11.08 -2.06
CA GLU A 186 10.12 10.98 -1.65
C GLU A 186 11.01 10.46 -2.79
N ARG A 187 10.57 9.47 -3.57
CA ARG A 187 11.34 8.94 -4.71
C ARG A 187 11.49 9.97 -5.84
N ILE A 188 10.42 10.70 -6.13
CA ILE A 188 10.41 11.74 -7.18
C ILE A 188 11.35 12.89 -6.76
N ILE A 189 11.19 13.38 -5.53
CA ILE A 189 12.02 14.44 -4.95
C ILE A 189 13.47 13.97 -4.87
N MET A 190 13.75 12.78 -4.33
CA MET A 190 15.11 12.27 -4.20
C MET A 190 15.81 12.16 -5.56
N SER A 191 15.08 11.73 -6.61
CA SER A 191 15.60 11.72 -7.98
C SER A 191 15.93 13.12 -8.49
N HIS A 192 15.09 14.11 -8.19
CA HIS A 192 15.34 15.50 -8.57
C HIS A 192 16.53 16.08 -7.79
N ILE A 193 16.59 15.89 -6.47
CA ILE A 193 17.68 16.34 -5.60
C ILE A 193 19.01 15.76 -6.05
N LYS A 194 19.09 14.44 -6.28
CA LYS A 194 20.32 13.77 -6.73
C LYS A 194 20.84 14.26 -8.09
N ARG A 195 19.96 14.75 -8.97
CA ARG A 195 20.33 15.30 -10.27
C ARG A 195 20.85 16.73 -10.19
N ASN A 196 20.41 17.50 -9.19
CA ASN A 196 20.68 18.93 -9.11
C ASN A 196 21.66 19.32 -8.00
N ILE A 197 21.94 18.44 -7.03
CA ILE A 197 23.01 18.66 -6.05
C ILE A 197 24.34 18.18 -6.66
N PRO A 198 25.38 19.03 -6.72
CA PRO A 198 26.70 18.60 -7.18
C PRO A 198 27.23 17.48 -6.29
N ILE A 199 27.93 16.52 -6.90
CA ILE A 199 28.60 15.39 -6.25
C ILE A 199 29.75 15.78 -5.31
N THR A 200 29.90 17.06 -4.97
CA THR A 200 30.74 17.57 -3.87
C THR A 200 30.16 17.15 -2.52
N VAL A 201 30.21 15.84 -2.29
CA VAL A 201 29.86 15.20 -1.03
C VAL A 201 31.14 15.15 -0.21
N ASP A 202 31.03 15.45 1.09
CA ASP A 202 32.15 15.40 2.02
C ASP A 202 32.91 14.06 1.91
N PRO A 203 34.24 14.08 1.75
CA PRO A 203 35.07 12.86 1.68
C PRO A 203 34.85 11.88 2.85
N PHE A 204 34.45 12.38 4.03
CA PHE A 204 34.18 11.55 5.21
C PHE A 204 32.71 11.18 5.41
N GLN A 205 31.85 11.46 4.43
CA GLN A 205 30.44 11.06 4.48
C GLN A 205 30.26 9.62 3.96
N PHE A 206 30.29 8.64 4.86
CA PHE A 206 30.13 7.23 4.49
C PHE A 206 28.66 6.75 4.47
N ALA A 207 27.79 7.38 5.26
CA ALA A 207 26.39 7.00 5.34
C ALA A 207 25.58 7.48 4.12
N TYR A 208 24.62 6.65 3.68
CA TYR A 208 23.64 6.99 2.63
C TYR A 208 24.22 7.30 1.23
N ARG A 209 25.46 6.86 0.93
CA ARG A 209 26.03 6.88 -0.42
C ARG A 209 25.85 5.53 -1.11
N GLN A 210 25.72 5.56 -2.43
CA GLN A 210 25.39 4.39 -3.25
C GLN A 210 26.56 3.39 -3.39
N LEU A 211 27.78 3.77 -2.99
CA LEU A 211 29.01 2.99 -3.12
C LEU A 211 29.92 2.97 -1.88
N ALA A 212 29.52 3.56 -0.75
CA ALA A 212 30.34 3.55 0.47
C ALA A 212 29.79 2.53 1.47
N GLY A 213 30.32 1.31 1.40
CA GLY A 213 30.16 0.33 2.48
C GLY A 213 31.03 0.72 3.67
N PHE A 214 30.65 0.33 4.87
CA PHE A 214 31.38 0.58 6.13
C PHE A 214 32.79 -0.07 6.18
N TRP A 215 33.24 -0.73 5.11
CA TRP A 215 34.43 -1.59 5.05
C TRP A 215 35.50 -1.12 4.05
N GLN A 216 35.60 0.17 3.75
CA GLN A 216 36.60 0.69 2.80
C GLN A 216 37.93 1.17 3.44
N LEU A 217 38.28 0.67 4.62
CA LEU A 217 39.60 0.91 5.25
C LEU A 217 40.23 -0.41 5.69
N THR A 218 40.82 -1.14 4.74
CA THR A 218 41.93 -2.09 4.92
C THR A 218 42.64 -2.24 3.60
#